data_AF-A0A355DTR3-F1
#
_entry.id   AF-A0A355DTR3-F1
#
_cell.length_a   1.000
_cell.length_b   1.000
_cell.length_c   1.000
_cell.angle_alpha   90.00
_cell.angle_beta   90.00
_cell.angle_gamma   90.00
#
_symmetry.space_group_name_H-M   'P 1'
#
loop_
_entity.id
_entity.type
_entity.pdbx_description
1 polymer ?
#
loop_
_entity_poly.entity_id
_entity_poly.type
_entity_poly.pdbx_seq_one_letter_code
_entity_poly.pdbx_strand_id
1 'polypeptide(L)' 'MPKPSDEDEEDKSRHGAVSRKHCEDMEKKYGWKLIDVEPTGNSILKVNCVFKGKTEFPKSFYDTEEE' A
#
# COMPACT_ATOMS: atom_id res chain seq x y z
N MET A 1 -28.54 -13.31 -6.53
CA MET A 1 -27.90 -12.92 -5.26
C MET A 1 -26.94 -11.78 -5.61
N PRO A 2 -27.23 -10.52 -5.22
CA PRO A 2 -26.24 -9.47 -5.37
C PRO A 2 -25.01 -9.89 -4.56
N LYS A 3 -23.85 -9.89 -5.24
CA LYS A 3 -22.56 -10.19 -4.60
C LYS A 3 -22.35 -9.18 -3.47
N PRO A 4 -21.88 -9.59 -2.29
CA PRO A 4 -21.62 -8.66 -1.21
C PRO A 4 -20.47 -7.72 -1.60
N SER A 5 -20.86 -6.48 -1.86
CA SER A 5 -20.16 -5.25 -1.48
C SER A 5 -18.69 -5.11 -1.91
N ASP A 6 -18.50 -4.70 -3.17
CA ASP A 6 -17.27 -4.09 -3.68
C ASP A 6 -16.96 -2.70 -3.05
N GLU A 7 -17.80 -2.18 -2.14
CA GLU A 7 -17.62 -0.85 -1.51
C GLU A 7 -16.56 -0.84 -0.38
N ASP A 8 -16.21 -1.99 0.22
CA ASP A 8 -15.21 -2.07 1.32
C ASP A 8 -13.76 -2.28 0.83
N GLU A 9 -13.54 -2.48 -0.47
CA GLU A 9 -12.22 -2.56 -1.09
C GLU A 9 -11.73 -1.24 -1.68
N GLU A 10 -12.62 -0.27 -1.95
CA GLU A 10 -12.24 1.02 -2.54
C GLU A 10 -11.36 1.88 -1.61
N ASP A 11 -11.45 1.66 -0.29
CA ASP A 11 -10.63 2.34 0.73
C ASP A 11 -9.42 1.51 1.17
N LYS A 12 -8.78 0.75 0.29
CA LYS A 12 -7.53 0.03 0.61
C LYS A 12 -6.47 0.25 -0.46
N SER A 13 -5.26 0.56 -0.02
CA SER A 13 -4.10 0.71 -0.91
C SER A 13 -3.13 -0.45 -0.74
N ARG A 14 -2.67 -1.04 -1.84
CA ARG A 14 -1.76 -2.18 -1.84
C ARG A 14 -0.39 -1.75 -2.36
N HIS A 15 0.65 -1.94 -1.56
CA HIS A 15 2.04 -1.64 -1.94
C HIS A 15 2.94 -2.86 -1.79
N GLY A 16 3.62 -3.26 -2.85
CA GLY A 16 4.59 -4.36 -2.80
C GLY A 16 5.82 -4.02 -1.96
N ALA A 17 6.26 -4.95 -1.12
CA ALA A 17 7.44 -4.83 -0.30
C ALA A 17 8.27 -6.12 -0.25
N VAL A 18 9.54 -5.97 0.09
CA VAL A 18 10.50 -7.08 0.18
C VAL A 18 10.21 -7.99 1.38
N SER A 19 9.65 -7.42 2.45
CA SER A 19 9.28 -8.17 3.66
C SER A 19 8.25 -7.42 4.50
N ARG A 20 7.58 -8.14 5.41
CA ARG A 20 6.63 -7.57 6.38
C ARG A 20 7.19 -6.38 7.16
N LYS A 21 8.48 -6.42 7.52
CA LYS A 21 9.14 -5.33 8.24
C LYS A 21 9.09 -4.01 7.46
N HIS A 22 9.23 -4.07 6.13
CA HIS A 22 9.14 -2.87 5.29
C HIS A 22 7.72 -2.30 5.26
N CYS A 23 6.67 -3.12 5.42
CA CYS A 23 5.30 -2.63 5.57
C CYS A 23 5.14 -1.80 6.85
N GLU A 24 5.68 -2.29 7.97
CA GLU A 24 5.65 -1.59 9.27
C GLU A 24 6.49 -0.30 9.24
N ASP A 25 7.63 -0.33 8.55
CA ASP A 25 8.46 0.87 8.37
C ASP A 25 7.74 1.93 7.52
N MET A 26 7.01 1.52 6.47
CA MET A 26 6.17 2.43 5.68
C MET A 26 5.00 2.99 6.49
N GLU A 27 4.34 2.16 7.29
CA GLU A 27 3.27 2.59 8.21
C GLU A 27 3.76 3.74 9.10
N LYS A 28 4.91 3.54 9.78
CA LYS A 28 5.50 4.54 10.67
C LYS A 28 6.01 5.77 9.94
N LYS A 29 6.63 5.58 8.77
CA LYS A 29 7.26 6.66 8.00
C LYS A 29 6.22 7.63 7.42
N TYR A 30 5.12 7.09 6.89
CA TYR A 30 4.10 7.87 6.20
C TYR A 30 2.83 8.08 7.03
N GLY A 31 2.75 7.49 8.23
CA GLY A 31 1.55 7.56 9.07
C GLY A 31 0.35 6.82 8.48
N TRP A 32 0.59 5.87 7.58
CA TRP A 32 -0.46 5.00 7.05
C TRP A 32 -0.92 4.03 8.12
N LYS A 33 -2.03 3.32 7.87
CA LYS A 33 -2.52 2.27 8.78
C LYS A 33 -2.45 0.93 8.07
N LEU A 34 -1.52 0.07 8.46
CA LEU A 34 -1.38 -1.26 7.90
C LEU A 34 -2.54 -2.13 8.41
N ILE A 35 -3.36 -2.61 7.48
CA ILE A 35 -4.48 -3.52 7.79
C ILE A 35 -4.03 -4.96 7.65
N ASP A 36 -3.27 -5.26 6.58
CA ASP A 36 -2.88 -6.63 6.27
C ASP A 36 -1.55 -6.72 5.51
N VAL A 37 -0.94 -7.90 5.49
CA VAL A 37 0.27 -8.20 4.73
C VAL A 37 0.10 -9.53 4.00
N GLU A 38 -0.17 -9.45 2.71
CA GLU A 38 -0.42 -10.61 1.87
C GLU A 38 0.89 -11.11 1.26
N PRO A 39 1.23 -12.41 1.33
CA PRO A 39 2.40 -12.94 0.65
C PRO A 39 2.21 -12.89 -0.86
N THR A 40 3.21 -12.39 -1.58
CA THR A 40 3.27 -12.42 -3.04
C THR A 40 4.13 -13.59 -3.50
N GLY A 41 3.75 -14.23 -4.60
CA GLY A 41 4.57 -15.27 -5.26
C GLY A 41 5.82 -14.74 -6.00
N ASN A 42 6.23 -13.50 -5.73
CA ASN A 42 7.34 -12.85 -6.40
C ASN A 42 8.62 -12.97 -5.56
N SER A 43 9.76 -13.18 -6.21
CA SER A 43 11.06 -13.35 -5.55
C SER A 43 11.62 -12.04 -4.98
N ILE A 44 11.24 -10.90 -5.56
CA ILE A 44 11.76 -9.56 -5.19
C ILE A 44 10.82 -8.88 -4.18
N LEU A 45 9.54 -8.72 -4.53
CA LEU A 45 8.52 -8.15 -3.66
C LEU A 45 7.67 -9.29 -3.09
N LYS A 46 8.17 -9.88 -2.00
CA LYS A 46 7.63 -11.11 -1.41
C LYS A 46 6.31 -10.89 -0.66
N VAL A 47 5.97 -9.65 -0.35
CA VAL A 47 4.69 -9.32 0.30
C VAL A 47 4.04 -8.10 -0.34
N ASN A 48 2.72 -7.99 -0.25
CA ASN A 48 1.93 -6.79 -0.49
C ASN A 48 1.43 -6.26 0.85
N CYS A 49 1.79 -5.02 1.16
CA CYS A 49 1.31 -4.28 2.32
C CYS A 49 -0.05 -3.65 1.97
N VAL A 50 -1.09 -4.01 2.72
CA VAL A 50 -2.45 -3.49 2.52
C VAL A 50 -2.72 -2.41 3.57
N PHE A 51 -2.84 -1.17 3.14
CA PHE A 51 -3.10 -0.02 4.00
C PHE A 51 -4.55 0.44 3.93
N LYS A 52 -5.03 1.07 5.01
CA LYS A 52 -6.35 1.71 5.07
C LYS A 52 -6.35 3.04 4.34
N GLY A 53 -7.35 3.24 3.49
CA GLY A 53 -7.58 4.42 2.67
C GLY A 53 -6.68 4.48 1.44
N LYS A 54 -6.75 5.63 0.75
CA LYS A 54 -5.81 5.99 -0.31
C LYS A 54 -4.50 6.46 0.31
N THR A 55 -3.41 5.79 -0.05
CA THR A 55 -2.06 6.14 0.39
C THR A 55 -1.24 6.63 -0.81
N GLU A 56 -0.69 7.82 -0.71
CA GLU A 56 0.11 8.44 -1.77
C GLU A 56 1.51 8.72 -1.24
N PHE A 57 2.52 8.41 -2.05
CA PHE A 57 3.90 8.75 -1.71
C PHE A 57 4.08 10.27 -1.77
N PRO A 58 4.89 10.86 -0.86
CA PRO A 58 5.19 12.27 -0.93
C PRO A 58 5.84 12.62 -2.28
N LYS A 59 5.42 13.74 -2.87
CA LYS A 59 6.03 14.25 -4.10
C LYS A 59 7.54 14.39 -3.93
N SER A 60 8.28 13.92 -4.93
CA SER A 60 9.74 14.07 -4.92
C SER A 60 10.13 15.52 -5.25
N PHE A 61 11.31 15.97 -4.84
CA PHE A 61 11.81 17.31 -5.18
C PHE A 61 11.95 17.52 -6.71
N TYR A 62 12.17 16.44 -7.46
CA TYR A 62 12.23 16.44 -8.92
C TYR A 62 10.86 16.35 -9.59
N ASP A 63 9.78 16.18 -8.82
CA ASP A 63 8.40 16.34 -9.26
C ASP A 63 8.02 17.85 -9.27
N THR A 64 8.96 18.70 -9.70
CA THR A 64 8.65 20.08 -10.06
C THR A 64 8.30 20.03 -11.53
N GLU A 65 7.00 20.11 -11.79
CA GLU A 65 6.36 19.97 -13.09
C GLU A 65 7.09 20.86 -14.12
N GLU A 66 7.74 20.24 -15.11
CA GLU A 66 8.17 20.93 -16.33
C GLU A 66 6.86 21.26 -17.08
N GLU A 67 6.43 22.52 -17.02
CA GLU A 67 5.20 23.05 -17.65
C GLU A 67 5.30 23.11 -19.17
#